data_AF-A0AA36JQR7-F1
#
_entry.id   AF-A0AA36JQR7-F1
#
_cell.length_a   1.000
_cell.length_b   1.000
_cell.length_c   1.000
_cell.angle_alpha   90.00
_cell.angle_beta   90.00
_cell.angle_gamma   90.00
#
_symmetry.space_group_name_H-M   'P 1'
#
loop_
_entity.id
_entity.type
_entity.pdbx_description
1 polymer ?
#
loop_
_entity_poly.entity_id
_entity_poly.type
_entity_poly.pdbx_seq_one_letter_code
_entity_poly.pdbx_strand_id
1 'polypeptide(L)'
;MPAITDAVKFENIAREWRCKWSGDNEKASLTAAQKALEEVLPKVKEVSGSVQRVVCGGCLDFKVVVKLPAAKFGDWEKASFAPEADFLAKLKGIEGISSIETQTYTLEEM
;
A
#
# COMPACT_ATOMS: atom_id res chain seq x y z
N MET A 1 -8.71 17.91 -14.68
CA MET A 1 -7.69 17.50 -13.70
C MET A 1 -8.25 17.72 -12.32
N PRO A 2 -8.38 16.68 -11.49
CA PRO A 2 -8.83 16.81 -10.11
C PRO A 2 -7.96 17.79 -9.32
N ALA A 3 -8.53 18.35 -8.25
CA ALA A 3 -7.87 19.33 -7.42
C ALA A 3 -8.36 19.21 -5.98
N ILE A 4 -7.45 19.40 -5.02
CA ILE A 4 -7.79 19.55 -3.59
C ILE A 4 -8.18 21.01 -3.32
N THR A 5 -7.45 21.94 -3.94
CA THR A 5 -7.74 23.38 -4.02
C THR A 5 -7.31 23.86 -5.41
N ASP A 6 -7.67 25.08 -5.80
CA ASP A 6 -7.28 25.63 -7.11
C ASP A 6 -5.75 25.65 -7.35
N ALA A 7 -4.96 25.70 -6.28
CA ALA A 7 -3.50 25.70 -6.31
C ALA A 7 -2.88 24.29 -6.26
N VAL A 8 -3.63 23.27 -5.85
CA VAL A 8 -3.14 21.89 -5.66
C VAL A 8 -3.93 20.96 -6.56
N LYS A 9 -3.43 20.82 -7.79
CA LYS A 9 -3.98 19.93 -8.83
C LYS A 9 -3.15 18.66 -8.91
N PHE A 10 -3.77 17.56 -9.29
CA PHE A 10 -3.13 16.26 -9.34
C PHE A 10 -3.67 15.41 -10.48
N GLU A 11 -2.81 14.54 -11.00
CA GLU A 11 -3.15 13.57 -12.03
C GLU A 11 -3.26 12.16 -11.45
N ASN A 12 -2.60 11.91 -10.33
CA ASN A 12 -2.40 10.60 -9.74
C ASN A 12 -2.85 10.55 -8.29
N ILE A 13 -3.49 9.43 -7.94
CA ILE A 13 -3.88 9.08 -6.58
C ILE A 13 -3.15 7.81 -6.19
N ALA A 14 -2.67 7.76 -4.97
CA ALA A 14 -2.03 6.60 -4.37
C ALA A 14 -2.85 6.05 -3.21
N ARG A 15 -2.91 4.72 -3.12
CA ARG A 15 -3.39 3.97 -1.95
C ARG A 15 -2.19 3.33 -1.27
N GLU A 16 -1.98 3.69 -0.03
CA GLU A 16 -0.95 3.10 0.84
C GLU A 16 -1.57 2.05 1.75
N TRP A 17 -0.96 0.88 1.80
CA TRP A 17 -1.17 -0.14 2.83
C TRP A 17 0.07 -0.16 3.70
N ARG A 18 -0.10 -0.03 5.01
CA ARG A 18 1.03 0.04 5.93
C ARG A 18 0.84 -0.80 7.17
N CYS A 19 1.96 -1.25 7.72
CA CYS A 19 2.03 -1.82 9.05
C CYS A 19 3.39 -1.55 9.68
N LYS A 20 3.47 -1.77 10.99
CA LYS A 20 4.73 -1.85 11.73
C LYS A 20 5.15 -3.30 11.84
N TRP A 21 6.41 -3.59 11.55
CA TRP A 21 7.04 -4.88 11.80
C TRP A 21 7.89 -4.85 13.07
N SER A 22 8.23 -6.01 13.62
CA SER A 22 9.13 -6.14 14.76
C SER A 22 10.54 -6.56 14.33
N GLY A 23 11.54 -5.96 14.96
CA GLY A 23 12.95 -6.35 14.84
C GLY A 23 13.31 -7.69 15.50
N ASP A 24 12.39 -8.27 16.27
CA ASP A 24 12.58 -9.53 16.98
C ASP A 24 12.66 -10.74 16.03
N ASN A 25 13.13 -11.87 16.55
CA ASN A 25 13.18 -13.15 15.84
C ASN A 25 13.82 -13.02 14.44
N GLU A 26 14.97 -12.35 14.37
CA GLU A 26 15.69 -12.09 13.10
C GLU A 26 14.82 -11.39 12.04
N LYS A 27 13.91 -10.50 12.48
CA LYS A 27 12.95 -9.78 11.63
C LYS A 27 11.97 -10.72 10.91
N ALA A 28 11.57 -11.82 11.56
CA ALA A 28 10.64 -12.80 11.01
C ALA A 28 9.33 -12.17 10.51
N SER A 29 8.79 -11.18 11.24
CA SER A 29 7.57 -10.47 10.87
C SER A 29 7.70 -9.71 9.54
N LEU A 30 8.86 -9.11 9.26
CA LEU A 30 9.15 -8.45 7.99
C LEU A 30 9.25 -9.45 6.84
N THR A 31 9.90 -10.60 7.07
CA THR A 31 9.97 -11.69 6.09
C THR A 31 8.57 -12.21 5.74
N ALA A 32 7.72 -12.41 6.74
CA ALA A 32 6.35 -12.85 6.53
C ALA A 32 5.50 -11.79 5.80
N ALA A 33 5.63 -10.51 6.15
CA ALA A 33 4.95 -9.42 5.45
C ALA A 33 5.36 -9.34 3.97
N GLN A 34 6.64 -9.55 3.67
CA GLN A 34 7.15 -9.60 2.30
C GLN A 34 6.54 -10.78 1.52
N LYS A 35 6.45 -11.97 2.11
CA LYS A 35 5.79 -13.13 1.48
C LYS A 35 4.30 -12.87 1.23
N ALA A 36 3.61 -12.28 2.19
CA ALA A 36 2.20 -11.89 2.03
C ALA A 36 2.00 -10.92 0.85
N LEU A 37 2.94 -9.99 0.64
CA LEU A 37 2.92 -9.11 -0.52
C LEU A 37 3.15 -9.89 -1.83
N GLU A 38 4.13 -10.79 -1.86
CA GLU A 38 4.43 -11.60 -3.05
C GLU A 38 3.24 -12.44 -3.52
N GLU A 39 2.41 -12.94 -2.61
CA GLU A 39 1.19 -13.70 -2.93
C GLU A 39 0.12 -12.84 -3.62
N VAL A 40 -0.02 -11.57 -3.24
CA VAL A 40 -1.05 -10.68 -3.81
C VAL A 40 -0.52 -9.83 -4.96
N LEU A 41 0.80 -9.66 -5.08
CA LEU A 41 1.45 -8.78 -6.05
C LEU A 41 1.01 -9.00 -7.50
N PRO A 42 0.81 -10.25 -7.99
CA PRO A 42 0.29 -10.46 -9.34
C PRO A 42 -1.05 -9.75 -9.58
N LYS A 43 -1.99 -9.86 -8.64
CA LYS A 43 -3.32 -9.22 -8.72
C LYS A 43 -3.23 -7.70 -8.59
N VAL A 44 -2.35 -7.19 -7.72
CA VAL A 44 -2.15 -5.73 -7.59
C VAL A 44 -1.65 -5.13 -8.90
N LYS A 45 -0.77 -5.83 -9.62
CA LYS A 45 -0.24 -5.35 -10.90
C LYS A 45 -1.26 -5.31 -12.02
N GLU A 46 -2.35 -6.08 -11.94
CA GLU A 46 -3.46 -6.05 -12.92
C GLU A 46 -4.23 -4.71 -12.89
N VAL A 47 -4.22 -4.00 -11.75
CA VAL A 47 -4.83 -2.69 -11.59
C VAL A 47 -4.17 -1.62 -12.49
N SER A 48 -3.08 -1.95 -13.19
CA SER A 48 -2.46 -1.13 -14.23
C SER A 48 -1.93 0.23 -13.73
N GLY A 49 -1.28 0.20 -12.56
CA GLY A 49 -0.59 1.33 -11.92
C GLY A 49 0.85 1.00 -11.53
N SER A 50 1.54 1.96 -10.93
CA SER A 50 2.85 1.68 -10.31
C SER A 50 2.64 1.12 -8.91
N VAL A 51 3.46 0.13 -8.55
CA VAL A 51 3.46 -0.47 -7.21
C VAL A 51 4.85 -0.26 -6.62
N GLN A 52 4.93 0.43 -5.49
CA GLN A 52 6.18 0.68 -4.76
C GLN A 52 6.11 0.07 -3.37
N ARG A 53 7.23 -0.49 -2.91
CA ARG A 53 7.40 -0.96 -1.53
C ARG A 53 8.39 -0.06 -0.80
N VAL A 54 8.04 0.38 0.40
CA VAL A 54 8.93 1.14 1.28
C VAL A 54 9.13 0.35 2.58
N VAL A 55 10.38 0.16 2.98
CA VAL A 55 10.74 -0.49 4.25
C VAL A 55 11.66 0.44 5.03
N CYS A 56 11.23 0.83 6.23
CA CYS A 56 11.97 1.73 7.10
C CYS A 56 12.69 0.92 8.19
N GLY A 57 14.03 0.87 8.15
CA GLY A 57 14.83 0.14 9.13
C GLY A 57 14.84 0.74 10.54
N GLY A 58 14.58 2.05 10.68
CA GLY A 58 14.58 2.74 11.98
C GLY A 58 13.20 2.80 12.62
N CYS A 59 12.19 3.19 11.85
CA CYS A 59 10.81 3.34 12.32
C CYS A 59 9.96 2.08 12.15
N LEU A 60 10.54 1.01 11.60
CA LEU A 60 9.93 -0.30 11.40
C LEU A 60 8.63 -0.30 10.59
N ASP A 61 8.50 0.63 9.63
CA ASP A 61 7.39 0.61 8.68
C ASP A 61 7.64 -0.38 7.54
N PHE A 62 6.59 -1.09 7.16
CA PHE A 62 6.45 -1.77 5.87
C PHE A 62 5.25 -1.15 5.16
N LYS A 63 5.48 -0.62 3.95
CA LYS A 63 4.45 0.08 3.16
C LYS A 63 4.41 -0.46 1.74
N VAL A 64 3.21 -0.56 1.21
CA VAL A 64 2.92 -0.84 -0.18
C VAL A 64 2.10 0.32 -0.71
N VAL A 65 2.58 0.98 -1.75
CA VAL A 65 1.95 2.14 -2.38
C VAL A 65 1.55 1.75 -3.78
N VAL A 66 0.25 1.83 -4.08
CA VAL A 66 -0.30 1.59 -5.41
C VAL A 66 -0.76 2.95 -5.96
N LYS A 67 -0.05 3.46 -6.97
CA LYS A 67 -0.34 4.75 -7.61
C LYS A 67 -1.00 4.52 -8.97
N LEU A 68 -2.10 5.24 -9.20
CA LEU A 68 -2.91 5.18 -10.42
C LEU A 68 -3.26 6.60 -10.89
N PRO A 69 -3.48 6.79 -12.20
CA PRO A 69 -4.16 7.98 -12.69
C PRO A 69 -5.53 8.13 -11.99
N ALA A 70 -5.88 9.35 -11.60
CA ALA A 70 -7.12 9.64 -10.86
C ALA A 70 -8.38 9.14 -11.59
N ALA A 71 -8.36 9.15 -12.93
CA ALA A 71 -9.43 8.62 -13.76
C ALA A 71 -9.65 7.10 -13.60
N LYS A 72 -8.59 6.33 -13.30
CA LYS A 72 -8.65 4.88 -13.10
C LYS A 72 -8.84 4.49 -11.63
N PHE A 73 -8.43 5.35 -10.70
CA PHE A 73 -8.51 5.08 -9.27
C PHE A 73 -9.94 4.79 -8.81
N GLY A 74 -10.94 5.52 -9.34
CA GLY A 74 -12.35 5.33 -8.98
C GLY A 74 -12.89 3.94 -9.32
N ASP A 75 -12.38 3.29 -10.36
CA ASP A 75 -12.81 1.92 -10.70
C ASP A 75 -12.21 0.89 -9.74
N TRP A 76 -10.99 1.13 -9.27
CA TRP A 76 -10.38 0.30 -8.23
C TRP A 76 -11.05 0.50 -6.86
N GLU A 77 -11.46 1.72 -6.54
CA GLU A 77 -12.26 2.02 -5.34
C GLU A 77 -13.60 1.29 -5.34
N LYS A 78 -14.33 1.27 -6.47
CA LYS A 78 -15.58 0.49 -6.60
C LYS A 78 -15.36 -1.02 -6.44
N ALA A 79 -14.16 -1.50 -6.75
CA ALA A 79 -13.73 -2.87 -6.50
C ALA A 79 -13.19 -3.09 -5.07
N SER A 80 -13.45 -2.16 -4.15
CA SER A 80 -13.00 -2.18 -2.75
C SER A 80 -11.48 -2.33 -2.62
N PHE A 81 -10.74 -1.71 -3.54
CA PHE A 81 -9.28 -1.78 -3.61
C PHE A 81 -8.71 -3.20 -3.70
N ALA A 82 -9.45 -4.18 -4.23
CA ALA A 82 -8.98 -5.55 -4.33
C ALA A 82 -7.57 -5.63 -4.97
N PRO A 83 -6.61 -6.39 -4.39
CA PRO A 83 -6.74 -7.38 -3.31
C PRO A 83 -6.48 -6.85 -1.87
N GLU A 84 -6.64 -5.55 -1.59
CA GLU A 84 -6.33 -4.91 -0.29
C GLU A 84 -6.78 -5.73 0.93
N ALA A 85 -8.06 -6.13 0.98
CA ALA A 85 -8.61 -6.85 2.12
C ALA A 85 -7.89 -8.18 2.43
N ASP A 86 -7.50 -8.94 1.39
CA ASP A 86 -6.77 -10.20 1.54
C ASP A 86 -5.36 -9.95 2.09
N PHE A 87 -4.70 -8.91 1.58
CA PHE A 87 -3.36 -8.53 2.06
C PHE A 87 -3.39 -8.07 3.53
N LEU A 88 -4.32 -7.20 3.91
CA LEU A 88 -4.45 -6.73 5.29
C LEU A 88 -4.80 -7.87 6.27
N ALA A 89 -5.62 -8.83 5.83
CA ALA A 89 -5.94 -10.01 6.62
C ALA A 89 -4.69 -10.88 6.87
N LYS A 90 -3.86 -11.09 5.85
CA LYS A 90 -2.57 -11.79 5.99
C LYS A 90 -1.64 -11.07 6.96
N LEU A 91 -1.50 -9.74 6.84
CA LEU A 91 -0.69 -8.94 7.76
C LEU A 91 -1.15 -9.07 9.21
N LYS A 92 -2.47 -9.08 9.45
CA LYS A 92 -3.05 -9.22 10.80
C LYS A 92 -2.76 -10.58 11.44
N GLY A 93 -2.56 -11.61 10.63
CA GLY A 93 -2.23 -12.96 11.11
C GLY A 93 -0.75 -13.17 11.44
N ILE A 94 0.13 -12.20 11.14
CA ILE A 94 1.57 -12.34 11.36
C ILE A 94 1.93 -11.85 12.77
N GLU A 95 2.54 -12.73 13.56
CA GLU A 95 3.11 -12.35 14.85
C GLU A 95 4.19 -11.27 14.71
N GLY A 96 4.13 -10.24 15.56
CA GLY A 96 5.03 -9.09 15.53
C GLY A 96 4.63 -7.98 14.55
N ILE A 97 3.54 -8.14 13.78
CA ILE A 97 2.93 -7.03 13.05
C ILE A 97 1.99 -6.23 13.96
N SER A 98 2.02 -4.91 13.82
CA SER A 98 1.09 -3.99 14.48
C SER A 98 0.74 -2.80 13.57
N SER A 99 -0.15 -1.91 14.04
CA SER A 99 -0.49 -0.65 13.36
C SER A 99 -0.83 -0.81 11.88
N ILE A 100 -1.72 -1.77 11.57
CA ILE A 100 -2.19 -2.01 10.20
C ILE A 100 -3.17 -0.91 9.82
N GLU A 101 -2.81 -0.11 8.83
CA GLU A 101 -3.58 1.06 8.40
C GLU A 101 -3.58 1.18 6.88
N THR A 102 -4.54 1.95 6.37
CA THR A 102 -4.57 2.34 4.96
C THR A 102 -4.69 3.85 4.85
N GLN A 103 -4.12 4.42 3.80
CA GLN A 103 -4.20 5.86 3.54
C GLN A 103 -4.36 6.11 2.04
N THR A 104 -5.16 7.10 1.69
CA THR A 104 -5.30 7.59 0.31
C THR A 104 -4.77 9.01 0.23
N TYR A 105 -3.92 9.28 -0.75
CA TYR A 105 -3.33 10.62 -0.96
C TYR A 105 -2.98 10.85 -2.43
N THR A 106 -2.78 12.12 -2.81
CA THR A 106 -2.25 12.50 -4.13
C THR A 106 -0.74 12.26 -4.16
N LEU A 107 -0.18 11.74 -5.26
CA LEU A 107 1.26 11.47 -5.37
C LEU A 107 1.80 11.86 -6.75
N GLU A 108 2.40 13.05 -6.82
CA GLU A 108 2.95 13.63 -8.05
C GLU A 108 4.47 13.62 -8.09
N GLU A 109 5.01 13.60 -9.30
CA GLU A 109 6.42 13.89 -9.56
C GLU A 109 6.58 15.40 -9.71
N MET A 110 7.64 15.96 -9.12
CA MET A 110 7.90 17.40 -9.05
C MET A 110 9.26 17.73 -9.65
#